data_AF-W2SN97-F1
#
_entry.id   AF-W2SN97-F1
#
_cell.length_a   1.000
_cell.length_b   1.000
_cell.length_c   1.000
_cell.angle_alpha   90.00
_cell.angle_beta   90.00
_cell.angle_gamma   90.00
#
_symmetry.space_group_name_H-M   'P 1'
#
loop_
_entity.id
_entity.type
_entity.pdbx_description
1 polymer ?
#
loop_
_entity_poly.entity_id
_entity_poly.type
_entity_poly.pdbx_seq_one_letter_code
_entity_poly.pdbx_strand_id
1 'polypeptide(L)'
;MYAKICVLALLVAVALAQTPPAPSECQICEHLIGQARHHFNNNVTNEKALQQELLKECQHLPPNEGTSAEKTCIDMVNNNIDKIFSDIQAGDRDGQTCFDIGACTSIPTFQTRIPHTRITRANRK
;
A
#
# COMPACT_ATOMS: atom_id res chain seq x y z
N MET A 1 8.33 47.36 1.54
CA MET A 1 7.53 46.41 2.34
C MET A 1 6.63 45.51 1.47
N TYR A 2 6.11 45.97 0.33
CA TYR A 2 5.21 45.19 -0.55
C TYR A 2 5.84 43.96 -1.22
N ALA A 3 7.13 44.00 -1.58
CA ALA A 3 7.82 42.85 -2.18
C ALA A 3 7.92 41.63 -1.23
N LYS A 4 8.05 41.86 0.08
CA LYS A 4 8.10 40.77 1.08
C LYS A 4 6.74 40.08 1.26
N ILE A 5 5.64 40.83 1.07
CA ILE A 5 4.27 40.33 1.18
C ILE A 5 3.93 39.45 -0.04
N CYS A 6 4.34 39.85 -1.25
CA CYS A 6 4.16 39.04 -2.46
C CYS A 6 4.96 37.73 -2.41
N VAL A 7 6.18 37.76 -1.88
CA VAL A 7 7.01 36.54 -1.72
C VAL A 7 6.42 35.60 -0.66
N LEU A 8 5.93 36.13 0.46
CA LEU A 8 5.25 35.32 1.49
C LEU A 8 3.95 34.70 0.97
N ALA A 9 3.14 35.44 0.20
CA ALA A 9 1.92 34.92 -0.40
C ALA A 9 2.22 33.81 -1.44
N LEU A 10 3.29 33.94 -2.21
CA LEU A 10 3.74 32.91 -3.16
C LEU A 10 4.27 31.65 -2.44
N LEU A 11 5.02 31.79 -1.35
CA LEU A 11 5.53 30.64 -0.59
C LEU A 11 4.40 29.83 0.08
N VAL A 12 3.35 30.50 0.55
CA VAL A 12 2.18 29.83 1.14
C VAL A 12 1.38 29.06 0.09
N ALA A 13 1.28 29.56 -1.14
CA ALA A 13 0.58 28.86 -2.22
C ALA A 13 1.27 27.54 -2.63
N VAL A 14 2.59 27.49 -2.61
CA VAL A 14 3.36 26.28 -2.98
C VAL A 14 3.21 25.16 -1.94
N ALA A 15 3.03 25.51 -0.66
CA ALA A 15 2.87 24.52 0.42
C ALA A 15 1.53 23.75 0.35
N LEU A 16 0.49 24.32 -0.23
CA LEU A 16 -0.87 23.74 -0.26
C LEU A 16 -1.12 22.77 -1.43
N ALA A 17 -0.18 22.67 -2.38
CA ALA A 17 -0.37 21.90 -3.61
C ALA A 17 0.26 20.49 -3.61
N GLN A 18 0.91 20.08 -2.51
CA GLN A 18 1.66 18.83 -2.46
C GLN A 18 0.84 17.72 -1.79
N THR A 19 -0.25 17.26 -2.42
CA THR A 19 -0.84 15.96 -2.05
C THR A 19 0.07 14.87 -2.59
N PRO A 20 0.51 13.90 -1.75
CA PRO A 20 1.25 12.75 -2.25
C PRO A 20 0.42 12.04 -3.33
N PRO A 21 1.07 11.46 -4.35
CA PRO A 21 0.36 10.69 -5.36
C PRO A 21 -0.41 9.54 -4.69
N ALA A 22 -1.58 9.21 -5.24
CA ALA A 22 -2.31 8.02 -4.83
C ALA A 22 -1.41 6.78 -4.96
N PRO A 23 -1.53 5.79 -4.06
CA PRO A 23 -0.76 4.56 -4.15
C PRO A 23 -1.06 3.82 -5.45
N SER A 24 -0.04 3.19 -6.01
CA SER A 24 -0.22 2.25 -7.13
C SER A 24 -0.85 0.93 -6.68
N GLU A 25 -1.43 0.18 -7.62
CA GLU A 25 -1.97 -1.17 -7.35
C GLU A 25 -0.91 -2.09 -6.74
N CYS A 26 0.33 -2.01 -7.22
CA CYS A 26 1.45 -2.77 -6.67
C CYS A 26 1.69 -2.44 -5.18
N GLN A 27 1.67 -1.16 -4.80
CA GLN A 27 1.86 -0.75 -3.39
C GLN A 27 0.70 -1.20 -2.49
N ILE A 28 -0.53 -1.11 -3.00
CA ILE A 28 -1.73 -1.61 -2.30
C ILE A 28 -1.59 -3.13 -2.07
N CYS A 29 -1.24 -3.87 -3.12
CA CYS A 29 -1.06 -5.31 -3.04
C CYS A 29 0.03 -5.69 -2.03
N GLU A 30 1.23 -5.13 -2.13
CA GLU A 30 2.35 -5.49 -1.25
C GLU A 30 2.00 -5.20 0.22
N HIS A 31 1.28 -4.10 0.48
CA HIS A 31 0.80 -3.80 1.81
C HIS A 31 -0.17 -4.86 2.33
N LEU A 32 -1.18 -5.22 1.54
CA LEU A 32 -2.19 -6.22 1.90
C LEU A 32 -1.57 -7.59 2.17
N ILE A 33 -0.71 -8.07 1.28
CA ILE A 33 -0.08 -9.39 1.44
C ILE A 33 0.82 -9.38 2.67
N GLY A 34 1.58 -8.30 2.89
CA GLY A 34 2.39 -8.13 4.10
C GLY A 34 1.56 -8.17 5.39
N GLN A 35 0.41 -7.49 5.41
CA GLN A 35 -0.51 -7.51 6.57
C GLN A 35 -1.10 -8.89 6.81
N ALA A 36 -1.56 -9.57 5.77
CA ALA A 36 -2.08 -10.93 5.88
C ALA A 36 -1.02 -11.89 6.44
N ARG A 37 0.21 -11.85 5.92
CA ARG A 37 1.31 -12.68 6.42
C ARG A 37 1.65 -12.39 7.87
N HIS A 38 1.61 -11.12 8.27
CA HIS A 38 1.79 -10.72 9.66
C HIS A 38 0.66 -11.24 10.56
N HIS A 39 -0.61 -11.05 10.15
CA HIS A 39 -1.79 -11.48 10.91
C HIS A 39 -1.82 -13.00 11.11
N PHE A 40 -1.60 -13.77 10.04
CA PHE A 40 -1.67 -15.23 10.08
C PHE A 40 -0.33 -15.91 10.40
N ASN A 41 0.75 -15.14 10.61
CA ASN A 41 2.11 -15.64 10.79
C ASN A 41 2.51 -16.67 9.70
N ASN A 42 2.18 -16.38 8.44
CA ASN A 42 2.32 -17.28 7.28
C ASN A 42 1.64 -18.66 7.41
N ASN A 43 0.65 -18.80 8.30
CA ASN A 43 -0.05 -20.06 8.54
C ASN A 43 -1.55 -19.90 8.30
N VAL A 44 -1.90 -19.64 7.03
CA VAL A 44 -3.30 -19.47 6.63
C VAL A 44 -3.93 -20.83 6.32
N THR A 45 -5.03 -21.14 7.00
CA THR A 45 -5.73 -22.44 6.88
C THR A 45 -7.16 -22.32 6.34
N ASN A 46 -7.69 -21.10 6.30
CA ASN A 46 -9.06 -20.83 5.87
C ASN A 46 -9.08 -19.62 4.93
N GLU A 47 -9.40 -19.86 3.66
CA GLU A 47 -9.47 -18.84 2.61
C GLU A 47 -10.49 -17.74 2.92
N LYS A 48 -11.65 -18.10 3.47
CA LYS A 48 -12.67 -17.13 3.85
C LYS A 48 -12.20 -16.21 4.98
N ALA A 49 -11.47 -16.75 5.95
CA ALA A 49 -10.88 -15.94 7.02
C ALA A 49 -9.81 -14.97 6.48
N LEU A 50 -8.99 -15.43 5.54
CA LEU A 50 -8.03 -14.59 4.83
C LEU A 50 -8.73 -13.46 4.06
N GLN A 51 -9.77 -13.80 3.27
CA GLN A 51 -10.52 -12.81 2.50
C GLN A 51 -11.13 -11.75 3.40
N GLN A 52 -11.72 -12.15 4.53
CA GLN A 52 -12.32 -11.22 5.49
C GLN A 52 -11.29 -10.27 6.10
N GLU A 53 -10.11 -10.77 6.46
CA GLU A 53 -9.05 -9.91 6.99
C GLU A 53 -8.53 -8.94 5.91
N LEU A 54 -8.30 -9.42 4.68
CA LEU A 54 -7.86 -8.56 3.57
C LEU A 54 -8.89 -7.47 3.24
N LEU A 55 -10.19 -7.81 3.19
CA LEU A 55 -11.26 -6.83 2.97
C LEU A 55 -11.35 -5.81 4.10
N LYS A 56 -11.07 -6.23 5.33
CA LYS A 56 -10.97 -5.32 6.48
C LYS A 56 -9.78 -4.39 6.34
N GLU A 57 -8.61 -4.89 5.94
CA GLU A 57 -7.43 -4.03 5.68
C GLU A 57 -7.70 -3.02 4.56
N CYS A 58 -8.45 -3.39 3.52
CA CYS A 58 -8.88 -2.44 2.47
C CYS A 58 -9.68 -1.24 3.01
N GLN A 59 -10.51 -1.45 4.03
CA GLN A 59 -11.29 -0.38 4.67
C GLN A 59 -10.45 0.52 5.59
N HIS A 60 -9.24 0.09 5.96
CA HIS A 60 -8.32 0.84 6.80
C HIS A 60 -7.24 1.58 6.00
N LEU A 61 -7.34 1.61 4.67
CA LEU A 61 -6.45 2.42 3.86
C LEU A 61 -6.56 3.91 4.25
N PRO A 62 -5.43 4.66 4.25
CA PRO A 62 -5.43 6.06 4.64
C PRO A 62 -6.45 6.89 3.83
N PRO A 63 -7.29 7.73 4.47
CA PRO A 63 -8.35 8.47 3.77
C PRO A 63 -7.83 9.40 2.66
N ASN A 64 -6.57 9.83 2.77
CA ASN A 64 -5.89 10.67 1.79
C ASN A 64 -5.54 9.94 0.49
N GLU A 65 -5.72 8.62 0.41
CA GLU A 65 -5.53 7.82 -0.81
C GLU A 65 -6.81 7.75 -1.67
N GLY A 66 -7.95 8.21 -1.13
CA GLY A 66 -9.22 8.36 -1.83
C GLY A 66 -10.05 7.07 -1.97
N THR A 67 -11.35 7.22 -2.25
CA THR A 67 -12.30 6.10 -2.42
C THR A 67 -11.95 5.16 -3.57
N SER A 68 -11.14 5.62 -4.52
CA SER A 68 -10.60 4.79 -5.60
C SER A 68 -9.66 3.71 -5.07
N ALA A 69 -8.80 4.03 -4.09
CA ALA A 69 -7.84 3.07 -3.56
C ALA A 69 -8.53 1.91 -2.81
N GLU A 70 -9.54 2.23 -1.98
CA GLU A 70 -10.36 1.22 -1.30
C GLU A 70 -11.07 0.31 -2.30
N LYS A 71 -11.71 0.88 -3.32
CA LYS A 71 -12.38 0.06 -4.34
C LYS A 71 -11.41 -0.84 -5.10
N THR A 72 -10.27 -0.30 -5.54
CA THR A 72 -9.21 -1.08 -6.19
C THR A 72 -8.72 -2.21 -5.30
N CYS A 73 -8.55 -1.94 -4.00
CA CYS A 73 -8.17 -2.95 -3.01
C CYS A 73 -9.21 -4.07 -2.90
N ILE A 74 -10.48 -3.72 -2.73
CA ILE A 74 -11.58 -4.68 -2.61
C ILE A 74 -11.70 -5.55 -3.88
N ASP A 75 -11.63 -4.93 -5.06
CA ASP A 75 -11.69 -5.63 -6.34
C ASP A 75 -10.49 -6.58 -6.49
N MET A 76 -9.30 -6.17 -6.08
CA MET A 76 -8.09 -7.00 -6.09
C MET A 76 -8.24 -8.24 -5.21
N VAL A 77 -8.76 -8.09 -3.99
CA VAL A 77 -9.00 -9.22 -3.08
C VAL A 77 -10.04 -10.17 -3.67
N ASN A 78 -11.19 -9.65 -4.09
CA ASN A 78 -12.29 -10.49 -4.59
C ASN A 78 -11.95 -11.24 -5.87
N ASN A 79 -11.15 -10.65 -6.76
CA ASN A 79 -10.80 -11.26 -8.04
C ASN A 79 -9.65 -12.27 -7.93
N ASN A 80 -8.86 -12.23 -6.85
CA ASN A 80 -7.61 -12.98 -6.75
C ASN A 80 -7.46 -13.81 -5.47
N ILE A 81 -8.51 -13.95 -4.65
CA ILE A 81 -8.41 -14.60 -3.34
C ILE A 81 -7.84 -16.03 -3.42
N ASP A 82 -8.26 -16.83 -4.39
CA ASP A 82 -7.78 -18.19 -4.60
C ASP A 82 -6.26 -18.23 -4.79
N LYS A 83 -5.74 -17.31 -5.61
CA LYS A 83 -4.30 -17.21 -5.90
C LYS A 83 -3.54 -16.69 -4.68
N ILE A 84 -4.04 -15.64 -4.04
CA ILE A 84 -3.44 -15.06 -2.83
C ILE A 84 -3.34 -16.11 -1.72
N PHE A 85 -4.40 -16.90 -1.52
CA PHE A 85 -4.42 -17.97 -0.52
C PHE A 85 -3.37 -19.03 -0.84
N SER A 86 -3.34 -19.52 -2.08
CA SER A 86 -2.35 -20.51 -2.54
C SER A 86 -0.91 -20.02 -2.34
N ASP A 87 -0.59 -18.79 -2.72
CA ASP A 87 0.77 -18.24 -2.62
C ASP A 87 1.21 -18.01 -1.17
N ILE A 88 0.28 -17.62 -0.29
CA ILE A 88 0.58 -17.52 1.15
C ILE A 88 0.86 -18.92 1.72
N GLN A 89 0.09 -19.94 1.35
CA GLN A 89 0.32 -21.32 1.78
C GLN A 89 1.63 -21.90 1.24
N ALA A 90 2.00 -21.54 0.01
CA ALA A 90 3.26 -21.94 -0.61
C ALA A 90 4.49 -21.25 0.02
N GLY A 91 4.28 -20.19 0.81
CA GLY A 91 5.36 -19.41 1.40
C GLY A 91 6.03 -18.46 0.41
N ASP A 92 5.33 -18.06 -0.65
CA ASP A 92 5.83 -17.09 -1.61
C ASP A 92 6.07 -15.73 -0.97
N ARG A 93 6.74 -14.82 -1.67
CA ARG A 93 7.00 -13.46 -1.18
C ARG A 93 5.90 -12.51 -1.62
N ASP A 94 5.67 -11.44 -0.87
CA ASP A 94 4.63 -10.42 -1.16
C ASP A 94 4.68 -9.95 -2.61
N GLY A 95 5.85 -9.51 -3.06
CA GLY A 95 6.06 -9.06 -4.44
C GLY A 95 5.94 -10.16 -5.50
N GLN A 96 6.12 -11.44 -5.14
CA GLN A 96 5.83 -12.57 -6.05
C GLN A 96 4.32 -12.72 -6.20
N THR A 97 3.58 -12.81 -5.08
CA THR A 97 2.12 -12.87 -5.08
C THR A 97 1.51 -11.70 -5.86
N CYS A 98 2.03 -10.48 -5.65
CA CYS A 98 1.55 -9.29 -6.33
C CYS A 98 1.89 -9.23 -7.82
N PHE A 99 3.01 -9.80 -8.24
CA PHE A 99 3.32 -10.00 -9.65
C PHE A 99 2.39 -11.03 -10.29
N ASP A 100 2.16 -12.14 -9.58
CA ASP A 100 1.37 -13.28 -10.03
C ASP A 100 -0.11 -12.96 -10.28
N ILE A 101 -0.67 -11.98 -9.55
CA ILE A 101 -2.03 -11.47 -9.76
C ILE A 101 -2.10 -10.25 -10.70
N GLY A 102 -0.96 -9.83 -11.25
CA GLY A 102 -0.86 -8.72 -12.21
C GLY A 102 -0.85 -7.32 -11.61
N ALA A 103 -0.83 -7.16 -10.28
CA ALA A 103 -0.77 -5.85 -9.63
C ALA A 103 0.61 -5.17 -9.75
N CYS A 104 1.67 -5.98 -9.86
CA CYS A 104 3.04 -5.51 -10.08
C CYS A 104 3.57 -5.99 -11.44
N THR A 105 4.34 -5.15 -12.14
CA THR A 105 4.95 -5.49 -13.45
C THR A 105 6.30 -6.20 -13.34
N SER A 106 6.85 -6.28 -12.12
CA SER A 106 8.10 -6.98 -11.84
C SER A 106 8.12 -7.47 -10.40
N ILE A 107 8.94 -8.49 -10.13
CA ILE A 107 9.15 -9.01 -8.79
C ILE A 107 10.26 -8.19 -8.11
N PRO A 108 9.99 -7.49 -6.99
CA PRO A 108 11.02 -6.77 -6.25
C PRO A 108 12.12 -7.72 -5.78
N THR A 109 13.37 -7.41 -6.13
CA THR A 109 14.53 -8.24 -5.78
C THR A 109 14.81 -8.23 -4.27
N PHE A 110 14.30 -7.25 -3.51
CA PHE A 110 14.40 -7.17 -2.05
C PHE A 110 13.03 -7.35 -1.38
N GLN A 111 12.97 -7.97 -0.20
CA GLN A 111 11.71 -8.05 0.55
C GLN A 111 11.31 -6.63 0.91
N THR A 112 10.23 -6.14 0.31
CA THR A 112 9.56 -4.90 0.71
C THR A 112 8.81 -5.18 2.01
N ARG A 113 9.54 -5.47 3.11
CA ARG A 113 9.07 -4.97 4.40
C ARG A 113 9.07 -3.46 4.24
N ILE A 114 7.97 -2.92 3.74
CA ILE A 114 7.80 -1.48 3.57
C ILE A 114 8.02 -0.91 4.97
N PRO A 115 9.10 -0.14 5.19
CA PRO A 115 9.17 0.69 6.36
C PRO A 115 8.19 1.83 6.05
N HIS A 116 6.93 1.66 6.44
CA HIS A 116 5.96 2.76 6.50
C HIS A 116 6.42 3.87 7.48
N THR A 117 7.60 3.71 8.08
CA THR A 117 8.36 4.73 8.78
C THR A 117 9.77 4.89 8.20
N ARG A 118 9.89 5.57 7.06
CA ARG A 118 11.05 6.46 6.83
C ARG A 118 10.60 7.91 6.61
N ILE A 119 9.77 8.40 7.52
CA ILE A 119 9.83 9.79 7.99
C ILE A 119 10.82 9.74 9.17
N THR A 120 12.14 9.81 8.99
CA THR A 120 12.87 11.07 8.97
C THR A 120 14.35 10.80 8.62
N ARG A 121 14.82 11.31 7.48
CA ARG A 121 16.23 11.73 7.33
C ARG A 121 16.25 13.15 6.78
N ALA A 122 15.73 14.06 7.59
CA ALA A 122 15.96 15.49 7.46
C ALA A 122 16.20 16.09 8.86
N ASN A 123 17.14 15.50 9.60
CA ASN A 123 17.86 16.21 10.66
C ASN A 123 19.27 15.62 10.76
N ARG A 124 20.15 16.09 9.87
CA ARG A 124 21.59 15.84 9.96
C ARG A 124 22.35 17.03 9.38
N LYS A 125 22.20 18.19 10.00
CA LYS A 125 23.29 19.08 10.46
C LYS A 125 22.72 20.35 11.05
#